data_AF-A0A151JNP1-F1
#
_entry.id   AF-A0A151JNP1-F1
#
_cell.length_a   1.000
_cell.length_b   1.000
_cell.length_c   1.000
_cell.angle_alpha   90.00
_cell.angle_beta   90.00
_cell.angle_gamma   90.00
#
_symmetry.space_group_name_H-M   'P 1'
#
loop_
_entity.id
_entity.type
_entity.pdbx_description
1 polymer ?
#
loop_
_entity_poly.entity_id
_entity_poly.type
_entity_poly.pdbx_seq_one_letter_code
_entity_poly.pdbx_strand_id
1 'polypeptide(L)'
;MVQPLQEGVPAFCLSFFGSDNHFTAIDVIRRWKWIQMQATFHGIILVGFSSDGDTRLLRAMKHKAISPSPDIPTDWQNWFVESLNQSEIYVQDTTHIGTKLAQYFSNL
;
A
#
# COMPACT_ATOMS: atom_id res chain seq x y z
N MET A 1 -7.87 -5.15 -8.61
CA MET A 1 -8.98 -6.06 -9.02
C MET A 1 -8.62 -7.48 -8.57
N VAL A 2 -9.58 -8.29 -8.10
CA VAL A 2 -9.30 -9.67 -7.65
C VAL A 2 -9.32 -10.59 -8.87
N GLN A 3 -8.17 -11.14 -9.26
CA GLN A 3 -8.10 -12.21 -10.25
C GLN A 3 -8.15 -13.58 -9.55
N PRO A 4 -8.90 -14.54 -10.10
CA PRO A 4 -8.95 -15.88 -9.53
C PRO A 4 -7.63 -16.63 -9.72
N LEU A 5 -7.27 -17.44 -8.72
CA LEU A 5 -6.03 -18.25 -8.70
C LEU A 5 -6.02 -19.37 -9.77
N GLN A 6 -7.18 -19.75 -10.28
CA GLN A 6 -7.34 -20.78 -11.30
C GLN A 6 -8.54 -20.47 -12.19
N GLU A 7 -8.44 -20.85 -13.45
CA GLU A 7 -9.52 -20.77 -14.43
C GLU A 7 -10.75 -21.57 -13.94
N GLY A 8 -11.93 -20.94 -13.94
CA GLY A 8 -13.17 -21.52 -13.42
C GLY A 8 -13.44 -21.32 -11.92
N VAL A 9 -12.49 -20.77 -11.14
CA VAL A 9 -12.73 -20.37 -9.75
C VAL A 9 -13.34 -18.97 -9.71
N PRO A 10 -14.49 -18.75 -9.05
CA PRO A 10 -15.03 -17.41 -8.92
C PRO A 10 -14.09 -16.55 -8.06
N ALA A 11 -13.73 -15.36 -8.54
CA ALA A 11 -13.09 -14.37 -7.71
C ALA A 11 -14.03 -14.03 -6.55
N PHE A 12 -13.64 -14.33 -5.31
CA PHE A 12 -14.43 -14.00 -4.14
C PHE A 12 -13.82 -12.83 -3.39
N CYS A 13 -14.63 -11.79 -3.19
CA CYS A 13 -14.28 -10.69 -2.31
C CYS A 13 -14.56 -11.13 -0.87
N LEU A 14 -13.51 -11.34 -0.07
CA LEU A 14 -13.65 -11.72 1.34
C LEU A 14 -14.36 -10.63 2.16
N SER A 15 -14.16 -9.36 1.80
CA SER A 15 -14.78 -8.23 2.49
C SER A 15 -14.69 -6.95 1.68
N PHE A 16 -15.74 -6.12 1.72
CA PHE A 16 -15.79 -4.80 1.12
C PHE A 16 -16.16 -3.76 2.17
N PHE A 17 -15.45 -2.64 2.18
CA PHE A 17 -15.71 -1.52 3.08
C PHE A 17 -15.78 -0.24 2.27
N GLY A 18 -16.93 0.45 2.35
CA GLY A 18 -17.07 1.80 1.85
C GLY A 18 -16.62 2.82 2.90
N SER A 19 -16.13 3.97 2.43
CA SER A 19 -15.98 5.16 3.27
C SER A 19 -16.70 6.32 2.60
N ASP A 20 -17.08 7.31 3.38
CA ASP A 20 -17.54 8.61 2.90
C ASP A 20 -16.40 9.48 2.34
N ASN A 21 -15.20 8.90 2.20
CA ASN A 21 -13.99 9.54 1.72
C ASN A 21 -13.47 10.67 2.62
N HIS A 22 -13.86 10.73 3.91
CA HIS A 22 -13.33 11.70 4.89
C HIS A 22 -12.22 11.15 5.78
N PHE A 23 -11.68 9.97 5.47
CA PHE A 23 -10.60 9.37 6.25
C PHE A 23 -9.26 10.09 6.08
N THR A 24 -8.40 10.01 7.08
CA THR A 24 -7.05 10.58 7.09
C THR A 24 -5.97 9.49 6.95
N ALA A 25 -4.72 9.90 6.72
CA ALA A 25 -3.58 8.99 6.76
C ALA A 25 -3.44 8.28 8.13
N ILE A 26 -3.83 8.94 9.23
CA ILE A 26 -3.81 8.35 10.57
C ILE A 26 -4.83 7.22 10.67
N ASP A 27 -6.00 7.37 10.07
CA ASP A 27 -7.04 6.34 10.07
C ASP A 27 -6.61 5.12 9.26
N VAL A 28 -5.90 5.33 8.15
CA VAL A 28 -5.26 4.25 7.38
C VAL A 28 -4.26 3.47 8.23
N ILE A 29 -3.38 4.17 8.97
CA ILE A 29 -2.39 3.53 9.85
C ILE A 29 -3.08 2.75 10.98
N ARG A 30 -4.14 3.32 11.60
CA ARG A 30 -4.93 2.62 12.62
C ARG A 30 -5.55 1.34 12.07
N ARG A 31 -6.11 1.40 10.85
CA ARG A 31 -6.66 0.23 10.16
C ARG A 31 -5.60 -0.84 9.92
N TRP A 32 -4.42 -0.47 9.44
CA TRP A 32 -3.33 -1.44 9.23
C TRP A 32 -2.85 -2.08 10.53
N LYS A 33 -2.72 -1.32 11.61
CA LYS A 33 -2.42 -1.87 12.94
C LYS A 33 -3.46 -2.87 13.42
N TRP A 34 -4.75 -2.56 13.20
CA TRP A 34 -5.83 -3.49 13.53
C TRP A 34 -5.74 -4.78 12.71
N ILE A 35 -5.54 -4.68 11.40
CA ILE A 35 -5.36 -5.84 10.52
C ILE A 35 -4.18 -6.70 10.97
N GLN A 36 -3.04 -6.07 11.28
CA GLN A 36 -1.86 -6.75 11.81
C GLN A 36 -2.17 -7.50 13.11
N MET A 37 -2.81 -6.84 14.06
CA MET A 37 -3.17 -7.43 15.35
C MET A 37 -4.08 -8.66 15.17
N GLN A 38 -5.10 -8.57 14.30
CA GLN A 38 -6.02 -9.68 14.02
C GLN A 38 -5.31 -10.82 13.28
N ALA A 39 -4.50 -10.51 12.28
CA ALA A 39 -3.72 -11.52 11.56
C ALA A 39 -2.78 -12.27 12.51
N THR A 40 -2.04 -11.55 13.36
CA THR A 40 -1.14 -12.16 14.35
C THR A 40 -1.89 -13.02 15.36
N PHE A 41 -3.06 -12.57 15.84
CA PHE A 41 -3.92 -13.37 16.72
C PHE A 41 -4.31 -14.72 16.10
N HIS A 42 -4.46 -14.76 14.77
CA HIS A 42 -4.75 -15.97 14.01
C HIS A 42 -3.50 -16.69 13.46
N GLY A 43 -2.29 -16.32 13.89
CA GLY A 43 -1.04 -16.94 13.44
C GLY A 43 -0.64 -16.60 12.00
N ILE A 44 -1.22 -15.56 11.40
CA ILE A 44 -0.91 -15.07 10.06
C ILE A 44 0.18 -14.00 10.15
N ILE A 45 1.26 -14.20 9.39
CA ILE A 45 2.37 -13.25 9.27
C ILE A 45 2.09 -12.29 8.11
N LEU A 46 1.99 -11.00 8.41
CA LEU A 46 1.94 -9.94 7.40
C LEU A 46 3.37 -9.55 7.01
N VAL A 47 3.66 -9.65 5.71
CA VAL A 47 4.95 -9.25 5.13
C VAL A 47 4.95 -7.82 4.61
N GLY A 48 3.78 -7.21 4.42
CA GLY A 48 3.66 -5.86 3.92
C GLY A 48 2.24 -5.43 3.60
N PHE A 49 2.11 -4.17 3.19
CA PHE A 49 0.87 -3.56 2.77
C PHE A 49 1.00 -3.05 1.34
N SER A 50 -0.05 -3.25 0.54
CA SER A 50 -0.19 -2.63 -0.77
C SER A 50 -1.43 -1.74 -0.85
N SER A 51 -1.31 -0.59 -1.51
CA SER A 51 -2.37 0.40 -1.60
C SER A 51 -2.39 1.17 -2.93
N ASP A 52 -3.54 1.81 -3.23
CA ASP A 52 -3.69 2.69 -4.38
C ASP A 52 -2.92 4.02 -4.17
N GLY A 53 -2.70 4.77 -5.25
CA GLY A 53 -2.06 6.08 -5.26
C GLY A 53 -2.95 7.23 -4.75
N ASP A 54 -3.89 6.97 -3.84
CA ASP A 54 -4.60 8.03 -3.10
C ASP A 54 -3.62 8.72 -2.15
N THR A 55 -3.67 10.06 -2.07
CA THR A 55 -2.70 10.85 -1.30
C THR A 55 -2.65 10.51 0.18
N ARG A 56 -3.76 10.06 0.77
CA ARG A 56 -3.84 9.66 2.18
C ARG A 56 -3.19 8.29 2.41
N LEU A 57 -3.34 7.38 1.45
CA LEU A 57 -2.67 6.08 1.45
C LEU A 57 -1.15 6.25 1.25
N LEU A 58 -0.75 7.07 0.27
CA LEU A 58 0.66 7.43 0.03
C LEU A 58 1.30 8.09 1.26
N ARG A 59 0.59 9.00 1.94
CA ARG A 59 1.08 9.61 3.18
C ARG A 59 1.20 8.59 4.32
N ALA A 60 0.26 7.66 4.44
CA ALA A 60 0.34 6.58 5.42
C ALA A 60 1.54 5.63 5.15
N MET A 61 1.75 5.24 3.89
CA MET A 61 2.93 4.48 3.47
C MET A 61 4.21 5.23 3.82
N LYS A 62 4.31 6.54 3.49
CA LYS A 62 5.46 7.37 3.85
C LYS A 62 5.75 7.38 5.35
N HIS A 63 4.74 7.52 6.19
CA HIS A 63 4.90 7.51 7.65
C HIS A 63 5.40 6.16 8.19
N LYS A 64 5.11 5.06 7.51
CA LYS A 64 5.45 3.72 7.94
C LYS A 64 6.76 3.20 7.33
N ALA A 65 7.02 3.56 6.08
CA ALA A 65 8.19 3.19 5.29
C ALA A 65 9.44 4.02 5.63
N ILE A 66 9.28 5.28 6.04
CA ILE A 66 10.44 6.11 6.41
C ILE A 66 10.96 5.67 7.78
N SER A 67 12.08 4.95 7.76
CA SER A 67 13.09 5.12 8.78
C SER A 67 13.99 6.28 8.32
N PRO A 68 14.28 7.30 9.13
CA PRO A 68 15.29 8.30 8.78
C PRO A 68 16.64 7.58 8.71
N SER A 69 16.98 7.07 7.52
CA SER A 69 18.32 6.58 7.26
C SER A 69 19.21 7.81 7.08
N PRO A 70 20.28 7.97 7.88
CA PRO A 70 21.21 9.09 7.73
C PRO A 70 21.97 9.06 6.38
N ASP A 71 21.86 7.97 5.61
CA ASP A 71 22.66 7.72 4.41
C ASP A 71 21.95 8.02 3.08
N ILE A 72 20.82 8.73 3.08
CA ILE A 72 20.12 9.09 1.83
C ILE A 72 20.86 10.25 1.15
N PRO A 73 21.27 10.13 -0.13
CA PRO A 73 21.85 11.24 -0.89
C PRO A 73 20.97 12.49 -0.85
N THR A 74 21.58 13.68 -0.80
CA THR A 74 20.82 14.94 -0.71
C THR A 74 19.79 15.10 -1.83
N ASP A 75 20.13 14.71 -3.04
CA ASP A 75 19.24 14.78 -4.21
C ASP A 75 18.02 13.85 -4.09
N TRP A 76 18.10 12.86 -3.20
CA TRP A 76 17.07 11.83 -3.01
C TRP A 76 16.19 12.11 -1.79
N GLN A 77 16.47 13.15 -1.01
CA GLN A 77 15.70 13.51 0.20
C GLN A 77 14.22 13.83 -0.10
N ASN A 78 13.92 14.28 -1.32
CA ASN A 78 12.55 14.57 -1.76
C ASN A 78 11.81 13.35 -2.31
N TRP A 79 12.51 12.23 -2.52
CA TRP A 79 11.92 11.01 -3.05
C TRP A 79 11.28 10.18 -1.94
N PHE A 80 10.35 9.30 -2.32
CA PHE A 80 9.84 8.29 -1.40
C PHE A 80 10.88 7.17 -1.33
N VAL A 81 11.55 7.07 -0.18
CA VAL A 81 12.59 6.07 0.08
C VAL A 81 12.13 5.17 1.22
N GLU A 82 12.32 3.87 1.05
CA GLU A 82 12.02 2.86 2.04
C GLU A 82 13.28 2.05 2.34
N SER A 83 13.49 1.73 3.62
CA SER A 83 14.61 0.89 4.04
C SER A 83 14.24 -0.57 3.85
N LEU A 84 15.14 -1.35 3.21
CA LEU A 84 14.95 -2.79 3.04
C LEU A 84 15.09 -3.59 4.35
N ASN A 85 15.58 -2.95 5.43
CA ASN A 85 15.72 -3.59 6.75
C ASN A 85 14.44 -3.46 7.61
N GLN A 86 13.26 -3.36 6.98
CA GLN A 86 11.98 -3.28 7.68
C GLN A 86 11.29 -4.64 7.75
N SER A 87 10.51 -4.85 8.82
CA SER A 87 9.69 -6.05 8.99
C SER A 87 8.49 -6.10 8.04
N GLU A 88 8.12 -4.96 7.46
CA GLU A 88 6.96 -4.76 6.61
C GLU A 88 7.39 -3.92 5.41
N ILE A 89 6.94 -4.29 4.20
CA ILE A 89 7.14 -3.49 2.98
C ILE A 89 5.85 -2.74 2.59
N TYR A 90 5.99 -1.52 2.08
CA TYR A 90 4.87 -0.66 1.68
C TYR A 90 4.92 -0.31 0.19
N VAL A 91 4.12 -1.00 -0.62
CA VAL A 91 4.18 -0.89 -2.09
C VAL A 91 2.88 -0.38 -2.70
N GLN A 92 2.97 0.51 -3.69
CA GLN A 92 1.79 0.90 -4.45
C GLN A 92 1.33 -0.24 -5.37
N ASP A 93 0.03 -0.39 -5.60
CA ASP A 93 -0.52 -1.32 -6.58
C ASP A 93 0.03 -1.00 -7.99
N THR A 94 0.76 -1.95 -8.56
CA THR A 94 1.42 -1.84 -9.86
C THR A 94 0.42 -1.75 -11.01
N THR A 95 -0.78 -2.31 -10.86
CA THR A 95 -1.85 -2.23 -11.85
C THR A 95 -2.29 -0.78 -12.03
N HIS A 96 -2.50 -0.07 -10.91
CA HIS A 96 -2.89 1.34 -10.92
C HIS A 96 -1.80 2.23 -11.53
N ILE A 97 -0.52 1.91 -11.29
CA ILE A 97 0.60 2.58 -11.96
C ILE A 97 0.55 2.34 -13.47
N GLY A 98 0.41 1.08 -13.89
CA GLY A 98 0.35 0.70 -15.31
C GLY A 98 -0.78 1.40 -16.05
N THR A 99 -1.97 1.48 -15.46
CA THR A 99 -3.12 2.18 -16.06
C THR A 99 -2.86 3.69 -16.20
N LYS A 100 -2.26 4.34 -15.19
CA LYS A 100 -1.91 5.77 -15.28
C LYS A 100 -0.85 6.03 -16.35
N LEU A 101 0.17 5.18 -16.46
CA LEU A 101 1.18 5.29 -17.50
C LEU A 101 0.57 5.11 -18.89
N ALA A 102 -0.27 4.10 -19.08
CA ALA A 102 -0.97 3.88 -20.35
C ALA A 102 -1.82 5.10 -20.75
N GLN A 103 -2.55 5.69 -19.81
CA GLN A 103 -3.31 6.93 -20.04
C GLN A 103 -2.40 8.11 -20.42
N TYR A 104 -1.28 8.29 -19.71
CA TYR A 104 -0.32 9.35 -19.99
C TYR A 104 0.24 9.24 -21.42
N PHE A 105 0.69 8.06 -21.82
CA PHE A 105 1.23 7.82 -23.17
C PHE A 105 0.17 7.88 -24.27
N SER A 106 -1.10 7.62 -23.95
CA SER A 106 -2.20 7.77 -24.91
C SER A 106 -2.58 9.23 -25.17
N ASN A 107 -2.16 10.16 -24.30
CA ASN A 107 -2.44 11.59 -24.37
C ASN A 107 -1.25 12.42 -24.89
N LEU A 108 -0.16 11.76 -25.31
CA LEU A 108 1.00 12.34 -25.97
C LEU A 108 0.90 12.17 -27.49
#